data_AF-A0A832ZKJ3-F1
#
_entry.id   AF-A0A832ZKJ3-F1
#
_cell.length_a   1.000
_cell.length_b   1.000
_cell.length_c   1.000
_cell.angle_alpha   90.00
_cell.angle_beta   90.00
_cell.angle_gamma   90.00
#
_symmetry.space_group_name_H-M   'P 1'
#
loop_
_entity.id
_entity.type
_entity.pdbx_description
1 polymer ?
#
loop_
_entity_poly.entity_id
_entity_poly.type
_entity_poly.pdbx_seq_one_letter_code
_entity_poly.pdbx_strand_id
1 'polypeptide(L)'
;MKKRYGISLHLTKDYKTLVEKSLYLAFYYAKEGDLASCLKELKFAEDKIRDEKLKKDCRCLIGQIEYMVREGIKGKSVVEDIEKLLKLVK
;
A
#
# COMPACT_ATOMS: atom_id res chain seq x y z
N MET A 1 -12.33 -4.22 37.90
CA MET A 1 -11.86 -4.47 36.51
C MET A 1 -11.08 -3.25 36.00
N LYS A 2 -9.74 -3.32 35.88
CA LYS A 2 -8.93 -2.22 35.34
C LYS A 2 -8.93 -2.29 33.80
N LYS A 3 -9.47 -1.25 33.17
CA LYS A 3 -9.57 -1.06 31.73
C LYS A 3 -8.17 -0.88 31.10
N ARG A 4 -7.73 -1.84 30.26
CA ARG A 4 -6.48 -1.79 29.47
C ARG A 4 -6.68 -0.95 28.21
N TYR A 5 -6.60 0.38 28.30
CA TYR A 5 -6.70 1.27 27.12
C TYR A 5 -5.41 2.04 26.77
N GLY A 6 -4.24 1.60 27.26
CA GLY A 6 -2.97 2.27 26.96
C GLY A 6 -2.23 1.74 25.72
N ILE A 7 -2.46 0.49 25.32
CA ILE A 7 -1.64 -0.21 24.33
C ILE A 7 -2.15 0.02 22.89
N SER A 8 -3.43 0.37 22.73
CA SER A 8 -4.12 0.36 21.43
C SER A 8 -3.75 1.53 20.51
N LEU A 9 -3.37 2.69 21.05
CA LEU A 9 -3.09 3.88 20.23
C LEU A 9 -1.69 3.86 19.58
N HIS A 10 -0.70 3.32 20.29
CA HIS A 10 0.67 3.21 19.79
C HIS A 10 0.75 2.22 18.62
N LEU A 11 0.21 1.00 18.79
CA LEU A 11 0.13 0.00 17.72
C LEU A 11 -0.56 0.54 16.46
N THR A 12 -1.63 1.34 16.62
CA THR A 12 -2.38 1.87 15.48
C THR A 12 -1.59 2.94 14.72
N LYS A 13 -0.77 3.76 15.42
CA LYS A 13 0.19 4.66 14.77
C LYS A 13 1.28 3.88 14.04
N ASP A 14 1.80 2.81 14.65
CA ASP A 14 2.83 1.97 14.04
C ASP A 14 2.33 1.32 12.74
N TYR A 15 1.09 0.83 12.71
CA TYR A 15 0.49 0.28 11.47
C TYR A 15 0.29 1.35 10.38
N LYS A 16 -0.17 2.55 10.72
CA LYS A 16 -0.29 3.64 9.74
C LYS A 16 1.08 4.00 9.16
N THR A 17 2.09 4.16 10.00
CA THR A 17 3.46 4.45 9.55
C THR A 17 4.05 3.31 8.71
N LEU A 18 3.75 2.04 9.03
CA LEU A 18 4.15 0.90 8.21
C LEU A 18 3.50 0.94 6.82
N VAL A 19 2.20 1.21 6.75
CA VAL A 19 1.47 1.34 5.47
C VAL A 19 2.08 2.48 4.65
N GLU A 20 2.30 3.65 5.24
CA GLU A 20 2.92 4.79 4.55
C GLU A 20 4.30 4.43 3.99
N LYS A 21 5.17 3.82 4.80
CA LYS A 21 6.52 3.42 4.36
C LYS A 21 6.48 2.43 3.21
N SER A 22 5.62 1.40 3.29
CA SER A 22 5.49 0.42 2.21
C SER A 22 4.90 1.05 0.94
N LEU A 23 3.94 1.97 1.04
CA LEU A 23 3.44 2.70 -0.13
C LEU A 23 4.53 3.60 -0.76
N TYR A 24 5.39 4.23 0.05
CA TYR A 24 6.54 4.98 -0.46
C TYR A 24 7.56 4.08 -1.17
N LEU A 25 7.83 2.89 -0.64
CA LEU A 25 8.70 1.92 -1.31
C LEU A 25 8.07 1.42 -2.61
N ALA A 26 6.77 1.10 -2.61
CA ALA A 26 6.04 0.72 -3.82
C ALA A 26 6.14 1.81 -4.90
N PHE A 27 5.98 3.08 -4.51
CA PHE A 27 6.13 4.22 -5.42
C PHE A 27 7.54 4.31 -6.02
N TYR A 28 8.58 4.09 -5.20
CA TYR A 28 9.96 4.07 -5.67
C TYR A 28 10.20 2.94 -6.67
N TYR A 29 9.80 1.71 -6.34
CA TYR A 29 9.94 0.57 -7.24
C TYR A 29 9.16 0.73 -8.54
N ALA A 30 7.95 1.31 -8.49
CA ALA A 30 7.17 1.61 -9.68
C ALA A 30 7.88 2.62 -10.61
N LYS A 31 8.59 3.62 -10.05
CA LYS A 31 9.40 4.57 -10.84
C LYS A 31 10.61 3.92 -11.50
N GLU A 32 11.27 3.01 -10.80
CA GLU A 32 12.39 2.22 -11.32
C GLU A 32 11.94 1.14 -12.32
N GLY A 33 10.62 0.92 -12.46
CA GLY A 33 10.05 -0.12 -13.32
C GLY A 33 10.10 -1.53 -12.73
N ASP A 34 10.51 -1.68 -11.47
CA ASP A 34 10.47 -2.94 -10.72
C ASP A 34 9.06 -3.20 -10.18
N LEU A 35 8.20 -3.70 -11.06
CA LEU A 35 6.81 -4.00 -10.71
C LEU A 35 6.69 -5.19 -9.74
N ALA A 36 7.68 -6.08 -9.68
CA ALA A 36 7.67 -7.23 -8.78
C ALA A 36 7.88 -6.79 -7.32
N SER A 37 8.87 -5.94 -7.07
CA SER A 37 9.09 -5.34 -5.75
C SER A 37 7.96 -4.39 -5.37
N CYS A 38 7.42 -3.63 -6.33
CA CYS A 38 6.22 -2.81 -6.12
C CYS A 38 5.03 -3.63 -5.61
N LEU A 39 4.71 -4.75 -6.27
CA LEU A 39 3.63 -5.65 -5.86
C LEU A 39 3.84 -6.21 -4.46
N LYS A 40 5.06 -6.58 -4.11
CA LYS A 40 5.40 -7.11 -2.78
C LYS A 40 5.07 -6.08 -1.69
N GLU A 41 5.48 -4.83 -1.89
CA GLU A 41 5.22 -3.76 -0.93
C GLU A 41 3.74 -3.38 -0.84
N LEU A 42 3.01 -3.39 -1.97
CA LEU A 42 1.56 -3.15 -1.97
C LEU A 42 0.79 -4.25 -1.25
N LYS A 43 1.15 -5.52 -1.45
CA LYS A 43 0.55 -6.64 -0.70
C LYS A 43 0.81 -6.52 0.80
N PHE A 44 2.01 -6.09 1.18
CA PHE A 44 2.32 -5.83 2.59
C PHE A 44 1.48 -4.68 3.14
N ALA A 45 1.32 -3.58 2.40
CA ALA A 45 0.46 -2.47 2.79
C ALA A 45 -1.00 -2.91 2.97
N GLU A 46 -1.56 -3.68 2.02
CA GLU A 46 -2.94 -4.20 2.05
C GLU A 46 -3.24 -5.01 3.33
N ASP A 47 -2.30 -5.85 3.76
CA ASP A 47 -2.43 -6.66 4.99
C ASP A 47 -2.47 -5.79 6.26
N LYS A 48 -1.82 -4.62 6.24
CA LYS A 48 -1.74 -3.70 7.39
C LYS A 48 -2.81 -2.62 7.39
N ILE A 49 -3.46 -2.36 6.25
CA ILE A 49 -4.57 -1.41 6.16
C ILE A 49 -5.78 -1.96 6.94
N ARG A 50 -6.31 -1.13 7.84
CA ARG A 50 -7.53 -1.43 8.61
C ARG A 50 -8.80 -0.83 8.03
N ASP A 51 -8.65 0.21 7.20
CA ASP A 51 -9.78 0.85 6.52
C ASP A 51 -10.17 0.01 5.30
N GLU A 52 -11.36 -0.58 5.33
CA GLU A 52 -11.83 -1.47 4.27
C GLU A 52 -11.93 -0.79 2.89
N LYS A 53 -12.22 0.52 2.85
CA LYS A 53 -12.27 1.26 1.59
C LYS A 53 -10.87 1.40 1.00
N LEU A 54 -9.90 1.83 1.80
CA LEU A 54 -8.50 1.90 1.38
C LEU A 54 -7.93 0.53 1.03
N LYS A 55 -8.33 -0.52 1.77
CA LYS A 55 -7.91 -1.88 1.51
C LYS A 55 -8.41 -2.37 0.16
N LYS A 56 -9.68 -2.08 -0.16
CA LYS A 56 -10.27 -2.38 -1.47
C LYS A 56 -9.57 -1.62 -2.58
N ASP A 57 -9.28 -0.33 -2.39
CA ASP A 57 -8.56 0.49 -3.38
C ASP A 57 -7.14 -0.05 -3.61
N CYS A 58 -6.43 -0.41 -2.55
CA CYS A 58 -5.11 -1.05 -2.62
C CYS A 58 -5.17 -2.41 -3.34
N ARG A 59 -6.18 -3.23 -3.06
CA ARG A 59 -6.39 -4.52 -3.73
C ARG A 59 -6.70 -4.37 -5.22
N CYS A 60 -7.50 -3.38 -5.61
CA CYS A 60 -7.73 -3.05 -7.01
C CYS A 60 -6.43 -2.68 -7.72
N LEU A 61 -5.59 -1.87 -7.09
CA LEU A 61 -4.29 -1.48 -7.63
C LEU A 61 -3.34 -2.68 -7.77
N ILE A 62 -3.30 -3.57 -6.77
CA ILE A 62 -2.53 -4.83 -6.86
C ILE A 62 -2.98 -5.63 -8.09
N GLY A 63 -4.28 -5.83 -8.27
CA GLY A 63 -4.82 -6.57 -9.42
C GLY A 63 -4.47 -5.94 -10.77
N GLN A 64 -4.49 -4.61 -10.87
CA GLN A 64 -4.06 -3.89 -12.07
C GLN A 64 -2.58 -4.13 -12.36
N ILE A 65 -1.71 -4.02 -11.35
CA ILE A 65 -0.26 -4.22 -11.54
C ILE A 65 0.04 -5.69 -11.88
N GLU A 66 -0.63 -6.66 -11.24
CA GLU A 66 -0.49 -8.07 -11.58
C GLU A 66 -0.86 -8.36 -13.04
N TYR A 67 -1.94 -7.75 -13.53
CA TYR A 67 -2.32 -7.83 -14.94
C TYR A 67 -1.25 -7.21 -15.85
N MET A 68 -0.76 -6.01 -15.52
CA MET A 68 0.27 -5.34 -16.32
C MET A 68 1.59 -6.11 -16.36
N VAL A 69 1.99 -6.72 -15.24
CA VAL A 69 3.17 -7.60 -15.16
C VAL A 69 2.98 -8.81 -16.06
N ARG A 70 1.80 -9.43 -16.05
CA ARG A 70 1.47 -10.58 -16.90
C ARG A 70 1.52 -10.23 -18.38
N GLU A 71 0.94 -9.10 -18.76
CA GLU A 71 0.83 -8.67 -20.16
C GLU A 71 2.09 -7.93 -20.67
N GLY A 72 3.11 -7.73 -19.82
CA GLY A 72 4.34 -7.02 -20.18
C GLY A 72 4.16 -5.52 -20.45
N ILE A 73 3.10 -4.91 -19.90
CA ILE A 73 2.77 -3.50 -20.10
C ILE A 73 3.62 -2.63 -19.18
N LYS A 74 4.38 -1.68 -19.75
CA LYS A 74 5.18 -0.72 -18.97
C LYS A 74 4.27 0.37 -18.37
N GLY A 75 4.19 0.40 -17.04
CA GLY A 75 3.19 1.20 -16.32
C GLY A 75 3.65 2.60 -15.91
N LYS A 76 3.44 3.60 -16.77
CA LYS A 76 3.44 5.01 -16.33
C LYS A 76 2.27 5.33 -15.39
N SER A 77 1.11 4.68 -15.59
CA SER A 77 -0.11 4.91 -14.79
C SER A 77 0.04 4.48 -13.32
N VAL A 78 0.84 3.44 -13.05
CA VAL A 78 0.95 2.83 -11.71
C VAL A 78 1.50 3.82 -10.67
N VAL A 79 2.43 4.68 -11.08
CA VAL A 79 3.05 5.67 -10.19
C VAL A 79 2.02 6.68 -9.67
N GLU A 80 1.14 7.16 -10.55
CA GLU A 80 0.09 8.14 -10.18
C GLU A 80 -0.95 7.52 -9.24
N ASP A 81 -1.30 6.26 -9.47
CA ASP A 81 -2.30 5.58 -8.65
C ASP A 81 -1.76 5.22 -7.25
N ILE A 82 -0.47 4.88 -7.13
CA ILE A 82 0.20 4.77 -5.81
C ILE A 82 0.26 6.14 -5.11
N GLU A 83 0.53 7.22 -5.85
CA GLU A 83 0.56 8.57 -5.27
C GLU A 83 -0.79 9.01 -4.72
N LYS A 84 -1.89 8.68 -5.41
CA LYS A 84 -3.26 8.92 -4.92
C LYS A 84 -3.51 8.16 -3.62
N LEU A 85 -3.11 6.89 -3.56
CA LEU A 85 -3.22 6.08 -2.33
C LEU A 85 -2.43 6.68 -1.16
N LEU A 86 -1.20 7.14 -1.41
CA LEU A 86 -0.39 7.85 -0.40
C LEU A 86 -1.09 9.09 0.16
N LYS A 87 -1.79 9.86 -0.68
CA LYS A 87 -2.55 11.05 -0.26
C LYS A 87 -3.75 10.71 0.62
N LEU A 88 -4.35 9.54 0.44
CA LEU A 88 -5.50 9.10 1.22
C LEU A 88 -5.12 8.50 2.58
N VAL A 89 -3.89 8.00 2.72
CA VAL A 89 -3.39 7.47 4.00
C VAL A 89 -2.89 8.58 4.94
N LYS A 90 -2.38 9.70 4.40
CA LYS A 90 -1.94 10.88 5.17
C LYS A 90 -3.07 11.48 6.00
#